data_AF-A0A917VRM8-F1
#
_entry.id   AF-A0A917VRM8-F1
#
_cell.length_a   1.000
_cell.length_b   1.000
_cell.length_c   1.000
_cell.angle_alpha   90.00
_cell.angle_beta   90.00
_cell.angle_gamma   90.00
#
_symmetry.space_group_name_H-M   'P 1'
#
loop_
_entity.id
_entity.type
_entity.pdbx_description
1 polymer ?
#
loop_
_entity_poly.entity_id
_entity_poly.type
_entity_poly.pdbx_seq_one_letter_code
_entity_poly.pdbx_strand_id
1 'polypeptide(L)' 'MVAEVVAYFSEPLEEYVRRRHAEMKARGMTNEQIFPGIAAELSARPVAAPELSLRQLRRIVYG' A
#
# COMPACT_ATOMS: atom_id res chain seq x y z
N MET A 1 -21.61 -2.68 -0.58
CA MET A 1 -21.02 -3.85 0.11
C MET A 1 -19.56 -3.89 -0.30
N VAL A 2 -18.67 -3.38 0.55
CA VAL A 2 -17.31 -2.99 0.16
C VAL A 2 -16.33 -4.08 0.57
N ALA A 3 -15.96 -4.92 -0.40
CA ALA A 3 -14.71 -5.69 -0.48
C ALA A 3 -14.25 -6.43 0.80
N GLU A 4 -15.00 -7.46 1.19
CA GLU A 4 -14.56 -8.48 2.16
C GLU A 4 -13.81 -9.63 1.45
N VAL A 5 -12.63 -9.43 0.83
CA VAL A 5 -11.81 -10.60 0.38
C VAL A 5 -10.30 -10.32 0.28
N VAL A 6 -9.68 -9.51 1.15
CA VAL A 6 -8.19 -9.43 1.20
C VAL A 6 -7.60 -10.08 2.45
N ALA A 7 -8.45 -10.51 3.39
CA ALA A 7 -8.04 -10.88 4.74
C ALA A 7 -7.26 -12.21 4.90
N TYR A 8 -6.94 -12.95 3.83
CA TYR A 8 -6.30 -14.27 3.99
C TYR A 8 -4.80 -14.34 3.64
N PHE A 9 -4.21 -13.29 3.04
CA PHE A 9 -2.81 -13.35 2.56
C PHE A 9 -1.90 -12.20 3.04
N SER A 10 -2.36 -11.27 3.87
CA SER A 10 -1.67 -9.97 3.98
C SER A 10 -1.59 -9.33 5.37
N GLU A 11 -1.52 -10.13 6.43
CA GLU A 11 -1.12 -9.64 7.76
C GLU A 11 0.19 -8.80 7.75
N PRO A 12 1.19 -9.01 6.86
CA PRO A 12 2.36 -8.11 6.76
C PRO A 12 2.31 -7.02 5.67
N LEU A 13 1.26 -6.95 4.82
CA LEU A 13 1.23 -6.00 3.69
C LEU A 13 0.77 -4.60 4.12
N GLU A 14 -0.26 -4.54 4.95
CA GLU A 14 -0.80 -3.26 5.43
C GLU A 14 0.22 -2.49 6.26
N GLU A 15 0.94 -3.20 7.13
CA GLU A 15 2.02 -2.64 7.93
C GLU A 15 3.17 -2.14 7.05
N TYR A 16 3.52 -2.90 6.00
CA TYR A 16 4.53 -2.45 5.03
C TYR A 16 4.11 -1.15 4.32
N VAL A 17 2.86 -1.06 3.86
CA VAL A 17 2.33 0.14 3.20
C VAL A 17 2.36 1.34 4.15
N ARG A 18 1.91 1.17 5.41
CA ARG A 18 1.95 2.24 6.42
C ARG A 18 3.37 2.69 6.73
N ARG A 19 4.31 1.76 6.91
CA ARG A 19 5.72 2.08 7.17
C ARG A 19 6.35 2.83 6.00
N ARG A 20 6.20 2.35 4.76
CA ARG A 20 6.75 3.05 3.57
C ARG A 20 6.11 4.41 3.35
N HIS A 21 4.81 4.54 3.60
CA HIS A 21 4.12 5.83 3.53
C HIS A 21 4.73 6.83 4.52
N ALA A 22 4.90 6.43 5.78
CA ALA A 22 5.52 7.28 6.80
C ALA A 22 6.95 7.67 6.45
N GLU A 23 7.77 6.73 5.96
CA GLU A 23 9.15 7.00 5.53
C GLU A 23 9.24 8.00 4.38
N MET A 24 8.39 7.87 3.37
CA MET A 24 8.37 8.81 2.24
C MET A 24 7.78 10.17 2.64
N LYS A 25 6.77 10.20 3.49
CA LYS A 25 6.21 11.43 4.05
C LYS A 25 7.23 12.19 4.90
N ALA A 26 8.05 11.48 5.68
CA ALA A 26 9.14 12.06 6.45
C ALA A 26 10.23 12.69 5.55
N ARG A 27 10.36 12.24 4.31
CA ARG A 27 11.23 12.84 3.28
C ARG A 27 10.61 14.05 2.57
N GLY A 28 9.39 14.46 2.94
CA GLY A 28 8.68 15.59 2.33
C GLY A 28 7.96 15.27 1.03
N MET A 29 7.78 13.99 0.68
CA MET A 29 7.04 13.59 -0.52
C MET A 29 5.53 13.81 -0.34
N THR A 30 4.84 14.17 -1.43
CA THR A 30 3.38 14.31 -1.42
C THR A 30 2.69 12.97 -1.55
N ASN A 31 1.45 12.84 -1.06
CA ASN A 31 0.69 11.60 -1.19
C ASN A 31 0.55 11.13 -2.65
N GLU A 32 0.46 12.07 -3.59
CA GLU A 32 0.39 11.79 -5.03
C GLU A 32 1.69 11.18 -5.60
N GLN A 33 2.84 11.42 -4.95
CA GLN A 33 4.12 10.78 -5.28
C GLN A 33 4.31 9.47 -4.52
N ILE A 34 3.85 9.42 -3.27
CA ILE A 34 4.04 8.28 -2.37
C ILE A 34 3.26 7.06 -2.85
N PHE A 35 1.97 7.19 -3.15
CA PHE A 35 1.13 6.04 -3.49
C PHE A 35 1.58 5.33 -4.78
N PRO A 36 1.90 6.04 -5.88
CA PRO A 36 2.49 5.40 -7.06
C PRO A 36 3.85 4.75 -6.78
N GLY A 37 4.69 5.35 -5.94
CA GLY A 37 5.98 4.78 -5.54
C GLY A 37 5.80 3.45 -4.79
N ILE A 38 4.89 3.41 -3.82
CA ILE A 38 4.56 2.19 -3.07
C ILE A 38 3.95 1.14 -4.00
N ALA A 39 3.05 1.52 -4.91
CA ALA A 39 2.47 0.59 -5.88
C ALA A 39 3.55 -0.05 -6.76
N ALA A 40 4.50 0.73 -7.27
CA ALA A 40 5.62 0.23 -8.05
C ALA A 40 6.55 -0.70 -7.23
N GLU A 41 6.83 -0.36 -5.98
CA GLU A 41 7.60 -1.22 -5.05
C GLU A 41 6.89 -2.57 -4.81
N LEU A 42 5.55 -2.57 -4.72
CA LEU A 42 4.74 -3.77 -4.53
C LEU A 42 4.64 -4.62 -5.81
N SER A 43 4.46 -4.00 -6.97
CA SER A 43 4.46 -4.69 -8.27
C SER A 43 5.82 -5.33 -8.60
N ALA A 44 6.91 -4.75 -8.09
CA ALA A 44 8.24 -5.33 -8.21
C ALA A 44 8.48 -6.52 -7.26
N ARG A 45 7.56 -6.81 -6.33
CA ARG A 45 7.68 -7.88 -5.33
C ARG A 45 6.87 -9.11 -5.78
N PRO A 46 7.52 -10.20 -6.23
CA PRO A 46 6.84 -11.34 -6.86
C PRO A 46 6.14 -12.30 -5.87
N VAL A 47 6.13 -12.02 -4.57
CA VAL A 47 5.67 -12.98 -3.55
C VAL A 47 4.27 -12.60 -3.06
N ALA A 48 3.26 -13.20 -3.69
CA ALA A 48 1.86 -13.28 -3.23
C ALA A 48 1.10 -11.97 -2.93
N ALA A 49 1.69 -10.79 -3.16
CA ALA A 49 0.99 -9.53 -3.00
C ALA A 49 0.06 -9.31 -4.21
N PRO A 50 -1.28 -9.26 -4.03
CA PRO A 50 -2.16 -8.84 -5.12
C PRO A 50 -1.76 -7.43 -5.56
N GLU A 51 -1.84 -7.16 -6.87
CA GLU A 51 -1.61 -5.80 -7.41
C GLU A 51 -2.60 -4.83 -6.76
N LEU A 52 -2.15 -4.07 -5.76
CA LEU A 52 -2.99 -3.12 -5.07
C LEU A 52 -3.12 -1.85 -5.90
N SER A 53 -4.35 -1.49 -6.23
CA SER A 53 -4.66 -0.19 -6.82
C SER A 53 -4.38 0.96 -5.85
N LEU A 54 -4.11 2.16 -6.37
CA LEU A 54 -3.93 3.37 -5.55
C LEU A 54 -5.10 3.62 -4.58
N ARG A 55 -6.31 3.25 -4.98
CA ARG A 55 -7.51 3.37 -4.14
C ARG A 55 -7.46 2.42 -2.93
N GLN A 56 -6.96 1.19 -3.11
CA GLN A 56 -6.77 0.23 -2.02
C GLN A 56 -5.65 0.70 -1.08
N LEU A 57 -4.53 1.20 -1.60
CA LEU A 57 -3.45 1.75 -0.78
C LEU A 57 -3.93 2.92 0.09
N ARG A 58 -4.73 3.83 -0.48
CA ARG A 58 -5.34 4.93 0.29
C ARG A 58 -6.26 4.42 1.40
N ARG A 59 -7.01 3.35 1.16
CA ARG A 59 -7.87 2.74 2.19
C ARG A 59 -7.06 2.09 3.31
N ILE A 60 -5.89 1.53 3.03
CA ILE A 60 -5.01 0.95 4.06
C ILE A 60 -4.40 2.04 4.99
N VAL A 61 -4.13 3.22 4.44
CA VAL A 61 -3.51 4.34 5.16
C VAL A 61 -4.54 5.23 5.88
N TYR A 62 -5.72 5.44 5.28
CA TYR A 62 -6.75 6.37 5.81
C TYR A 62 -8.02 5.69 6.30
N GLY A 63 -8.21 4.41 5.98
CA GLY A 63 -9.39 3.63 6.39
C GLY A 63 -9.22 2.96 7.73
#